data_AF-A0A835GH79-F1
#
_entry.id   AF-A0A835GH79-F1
#
_cell.length_a   1.000
_cell.length_b   1.000
_cell.length_c   1.000
_cell.angle_alpha   90.00
_cell.angle_beta   90.00
_cell.angle_gamma   90.00
#
_symmetry.space_group_name_H-M   'P 1'
#
loop_
_entity.id
_entity.type
_entity.pdbx_description
1 polymer ?
#
loop_
_entity_poly.entity_id
_entity_poly.type
_entity_poly.pdbx_seq_one_letter_code
_entity_poly.pdbx_strand_id
1 'polypeptide(L)'
;MTTETEEKALRYRRAQSVSKAEEITEQEKKVRKLQLDKPIHTPRDSLFSWSSEFNDFTGLVNWGFLMLSVGGVRLGLENFLKYGFRVNPLEWIVVLTGYNEGDQSQYPSVILIVFSIVPIVLSLLIEKGIAVDLIPNKFGVILQVTHLLLMVLLPIAVLHYRGNDFSFVGITSVCMLYLVIFLKLWSYTQTNYWCRLGLKKKYSDSKLRRQSLSAPNWNKLVSAEQEQSKEDLINDTPAAARLTKYPDNLNLKDLFYFMLAPTLCYELNFPRTARIRKRFVIKRVLELFFGINLALALFQQWMIPTITNSVETFTKMDPIRITERLLKLAV
;
A
#
# COMPACT_ATOMS: atom_id res chain seq x y z
N MET A 1 -24.36 -26.50 -11.21
CA MET A 1 -23.33 -26.89 -12.20
C MET A 1 -23.98 -26.86 -13.57
N THR A 2 -23.92 -25.73 -14.28
CA THR A 2 -24.27 -25.69 -15.70
C THR A 2 -23.17 -26.43 -16.46
N THR A 3 -23.55 -27.30 -17.40
CA THR A 3 -22.63 -28.19 -18.10
C THR A 3 -21.78 -27.39 -19.09
N GLU A 4 -20.47 -27.67 -19.16
CA GLU A 4 -19.51 -26.94 -20.02
C GLU A 4 -19.93 -26.89 -21.52
N THR A 5 -20.80 -27.81 -21.93
CA THR A 5 -21.40 -27.89 -23.27
C THR A 5 -22.42 -26.79 -23.53
N GLU A 6 -23.24 -26.41 -22.55
CA GLU A 6 -24.19 -25.30 -22.67
C GLU A 6 -23.46 -23.96 -22.77
N GLU A 7 -22.37 -23.79 -22.03
CA GLU A 7 -21.52 -22.60 -22.13
C GLU A 7 -20.87 -22.46 -23.52
N LYS A 8 -20.37 -23.57 -24.08
CA LYS A 8 -19.77 -23.58 -25.43
C LYS A 8 -20.79 -23.24 -26.52
N ALA A 9 -22.01 -23.78 -26.43
CA ALA A 9 -23.09 -23.47 -27.39
C ALA A 9 -23.55 -22.01 -27.30
N LEU A 10 -23.65 -21.46 -26.07
CA LEU A 10 -23.98 -20.05 -25.85
C LEU A 10 -22.89 -19.09 -26.38
N ARG A 11 -21.61 -19.42 -26.21
CA ARG A 11 -20.50 -18.64 -26.78
C ARG A 11 -20.55 -18.63 -28.31
N TYR A 12 -20.84 -19.76 -28.93
CA TYR A 12 -20.92 -19.87 -30.39
C TYR A 12 -22.07 -19.03 -30.99
N ARG A 13 -23.24 -19.03 -30.34
CA ARG A 13 -24.38 -18.15 -30.73
C ARG A 13 -24.09 -16.66 -30.57
N ARG A 14 -23.36 -16.26 -29.51
CA ARG A 14 -22.92 -14.86 -29.35
C ARG A 14 -21.94 -14.47 -30.46
N ALA A 15 -21.00 -15.33 -30.82
CA ALA A 15 -20.04 -15.06 -31.89
C ALA A 15 -20.74 -14.85 -33.25
N GLN A 16 -21.73 -15.69 -33.58
CA GLN A 16 -22.52 -15.54 -34.82
C GLN A 16 -23.40 -14.28 -34.85
N SER A 17 -23.91 -13.83 -33.69
CA SER A 17 -24.73 -12.60 -33.64
C SER A 17 -23.89 -11.34 -33.76
N VAL A 18 -22.66 -11.34 -33.21
CA VAL A 18 -21.71 -10.23 -33.37
C VAL A 18 -21.21 -10.14 -34.82
N SER A 19 -20.84 -11.27 -35.44
CA SER A 19 -20.38 -11.26 -36.85
C SER A 19 -21.47 -10.81 -37.83
N LYS A 20 -22.72 -11.25 -37.60
CA LYS A 20 -23.86 -10.81 -38.40
C LYS A 20 -24.17 -9.32 -38.22
N ALA A 21 -24.01 -8.78 -37.01
CA ALA A 21 -24.16 -7.35 -36.76
C ALA A 21 -23.06 -6.54 -37.48
N GLU A 22 -21.81 -7.02 -37.46
CA GLU A 22 -20.70 -6.40 -38.18
C GLU A 22 -20.95 -6.41 -39.71
N GLU A 23 -21.36 -7.54 -40.28
CA GLU A 23 -21.69 -7.66 -41.71
C GLU A 23 -22.80 -6.70 -42.15
N ILE A 24 -23.85 -6.52 -41.33
CA ILE A 24 -24.94 -5.57 -41.60
C ILE A 24 -24.39 -4.14 -41.61
N THR A 25 -23.56 -3.75 -40.64
CA THR A 25 -22.96 -2.41 -40.60
C THR A 25 -22.01 -2.15 -41.77
N GLU A 26 -21.30 -3.18 -42.25
CA GLU A 26 -20.43 -3.08 -43.43
C GLU A 26 -21.20 -2.92 -44.73
N GLN A 27 -22.29 -3.66 -44.91
CA GLN A 27 -23.17 -3.53 -46.06
C GLN A 27 -23.80 -2.13 -46.12
N GLU A 28 -24.29 -1.62 -44.99
CA GLU A 28 -24.80 -0.24 -44.90
C GLU A 28 -23.72 0.80 -45.24
N LYS A 29 -22.49 0.62 -44.77
CA LYS A 29 -21.35 1.51 -45.12
C LYS A 29 -21.03 1.47 -46.61
N LYS A 30 -21.13 0.30 -47.27
CA LYS A 30 -20.91 0.16 -48.72
C LYS A 30 -22.00 0.87 -49.51
N VAL A 31 -23.27 0.73 -49.13
CA VAL A 31 -24.39 1.43 -49.77
C VAL A 31 -24.28 2.94 -49.61
N ARG A 32 -23.90 3.43 -48.42
CA ARG A 32 -23.67 4.87 -48.18
C ARG A 32 -22.52 5.45 -49.00
N LYS A 33 -21.49 4.67 -49.33
CA LYS A 33 -20.36 5.11 -50.18
C LYS A 33 -20.73 5.26 -51.67
N LEU A 34 -21.81 4.61 -52.12
CA LEU A 34 -22.28 4.71 -53.51
C LEU A 34 -23.15 5.96 -53.76
N GLN A 35 -23.57 6.65 -52.70
CA GLN A 35 -24.31 7.90 -52.80
C GLN A 35 -23.36 9.02 -53.27
N LEU A 36 -23.86 9.91 -54.13
CA LEU A 36 -23.11 11.06 -54.66
C LEU A 36 -22.82 12.14 -53.61
N ASP A 37 -23.55 12.10 -52.50
CA ASP A 37 -23.42 13.02 -51.37
C ASP A 37 -22.17 12.69 -50.54
N LYS A 38 -21.53 13.70 -49.95
CA LYS A 38 -20.43 13.53 -48.98
C LYS A 38 -20.98 13.66 -47.56
N PRO A 39 -21.49 12.58 -46.92
CA PRO A 39 -22.05 12.66 -45.59
C PRO A 39 -20.97 13.03 -44.57
N ILE A 40 -21.15 14.15 -43.89
CA ILE A 40 -20.29 14.60 -42.79
C ILE A 40 -20.61 13.91 -41.46
N HIS A 41 -21.80 13.30 -41.35
CA HIS A 41 -22.26 12.62 -40.14
C HIS A 41 -21.89 11.14 -40.16
N THR A 42 -21.14 10.72 -39.14
CA THR A 42 -20.81 9.32 -38.90
C THR A 42 -21.68 8.76 -37.80
N PRO A 43 -22.19 7.51 -37.92
CA PRO A 43 -22.83 6.85 -36.79
C PRO A 43 -21.79 6.71 -35.67
N ARG A 44 -22.04 7.38 -34.55
CA ARG A 44 -21.25 7.33 -33.32
C ARG A 44 -22.21 7.23 -32.16
N ASP A 45 -21.89 6.35 -31.23
CA ASP A 45 -22.64 6.26 -29.98
C ASP A 45 -22.41 7.51 -29.14
N SER A 46 -23.36 7.82 -28.25
CA SER A 46 -23.19 8.91 -27.31
C SER A 46 -22.00 8.63 -26.39
N LEU A 47 -21.30 9.67 -25.94
CA LEU A 47 -20.13 9.53 -25.07
C LEU A 47 -20.46 8.90 -23.71
N PHE A 48 -21.73 8.92 -23.30
CA PHE A 48 -22.24 8.30 -22.08
C PHE A 48 -22.90 6.93 -22.33
N SER A 49 -22.88 6.41 -23.56
CA SER A 49 -23.38 5.07 -23.86
C SER A 49 -22.40 4.02 -23.30
N TRP A 50 -22.94 2.91 -22.80
CA TRP A 50 -22.17 1.74 -22.37
C TRP A 50 -21.32 1.14 -23.50
N SER A 51 -21.73 1.34 -24.75
CA SER A 51 -21.01 0.90 -25.95
C SER A 51 -19.91 1.88 -26.41
N SER A 52 -19.79 3.04 -25.75
CA SER A 52 -18.79 4.06 -26.09
C SER A 52 -17.42 3.70 -25.51
N GLU A 53 -16.35 3.83 -26.29
CA GLU A 53 -14.97 3.65 -25.84
C GLU A 53 -14.41 4.87 -25.06
N PHE A 54 -15.29 5.81 -24.68
CA PHE A 54 -14.89 7.05 -24.02
C PHE A 54 -14.56 6.84 -22.54
N ASN A 55 -13.29 7.08 -22.16
CA ASN A 55 -12.78 6.86 -20.80
C ASN A 55 -12.26 8.13 -20.11
N ASP A 56 -12.31 9.30 -20.75
CA ASP A 56 -11.72 10.53 -20.22
C ASP A 56 -12.73 11.38 -19.43
N PHE A 57 -13.00 10.99 -18.19
CA PHE A 57 -13.87 11.73 -17.27
C PHE A 57 -13.11 12.68 -16.34
N THR A 58 -11.89 13.10 -16.73
CA THR A 58 -11.06 14.03 -15.93
C THR A 58 -11.79 15.34 -15.63
N GLY A 59 -12.65 15.81 -16.55
CA GLY A 59 -13.50 16.98 -16.35
C GLY A 59 -14.50 16.84 -15.20
N LEU A 60 -15.11 15.67 -15.03
CA LEU A 60 -16.04 15.40 -13.91
C LEU A 60 -15.30 15.38 -12.57
N VAL A 61 -14.08 14.82 -12.54
CA VAL A 61 -13.24 14.82 -11.32
C VAL A 61 -12.85 16.25 -10.95
N ASN A 62 -12.45 17.07 -11.92
CA ASN A 62 -12.11 18.47 -11.70
C ASN A 62 -13.34 19.27 -11.22
N TRP A 63 -14.51 19.02 -11.80
CA TRP A 63 -15.77 19.64 -11.38
C TRP A 63 -16.15 19.24 -9.95
N GLY A 64 -16.03 17.95 -9.61
CA GLY A 64 -16.24 17.46 -8.24
C GLY A 64 -15.28 18.11 -7.24
N PHE A 65 -13.99 18.22 -7.59
CA PHE A 65 -13.01 18.92 -6.77
C PHE A 65 -13.34 20.41 -6.61
N LEU A 66 -13.83 21.07 -7.66
CA LEU A 66 -14.25 22.47 -7.60
C LEU A 66 -15.46 22.64 -6.68
N MET A 67 -16.48 21.79 -6.81
CA MET A 67 -17.67 21.81 -5.94
C MET A 67 -17.31 21.55 -4.48
N LEU A 68 -16.46 20.54 -4.22
CA LEU A 68 -15.95 20.26 -2.87
C LEU A 68 -15.10 21.39 -2.32
N SER A 69 -14.30 22.05 -3.16
CA SER A 69 -13.48 23.18 -2.72
C SER A 69 -14.35 24.38 -2.37
N VAL A 70 -15.33 24.73 -3.22
CA VAL A 70 -16.24 25.87 -2.98
C VAL A 70 -17.12 25.59 -1.76
N GLY A 71 -17.69 24.38 -1.66
CA GLY A 71 -18.48 23.96 -0.50
C GLY A 71 -17.64 23.90 0.78
N GLY A 72 -16.49 23.23 0.72
CA GLY A 72 -15.58 23.09 1.86
C GLY A 72 -14.97 24.41 2.32
N VAL A 73 -14.66 25.35 1.41
CA VAL A 73 -14.22 26.70 1.77
C VAL A 73 -15.35 27.49 2.40
N ARG A 74 -16.58 27.40 1.88
CA ARG A 74 -17.74 28.07 2.49
C ARG A 74 -17.99 27.56 3.91
N LEU A 75 -18.08 26.25 4.10
CA LEU A 75 -18.26 25.66 5.43
C LEU A 75 -17.05 25.92 6.33
N GLY A 76 -15.84 25.88 5.77
CA GLY A 76 -14.60 26.19 6.48
C GLY A 76 -14.57 27.62 6.98
N LEU A 77 -14.98 28.59 6.15
CA LEU A 77 -15.12 30.00 6.54
C LEU A 77 -16.24 30.19 7.56
N GLU A 78 -17.38 29.52 7.41
CA GLU A 78 -18.47 29.58 8.37
C GLU A 78 -18.07 28.99 9.73
N ASN A 79 -17.35 27.87 9.72
CA ASN A 79 -16.76 27.27 10.92
C ASN A 79 -15.68 28.16 11.54
N PHE A 80 -14.82 28.77 10.72
CA PHE A 80 -13.79 29.70 11.17
C PHE A 80 -14.41 30.95 11.82
N LEU A 81 -15.51 31.46 11.26
CA LEU A 81 -16.23 32.62 11.80
C LEU A 81 -17.05 32.27 13.06
N LYS A 82 -17.70 31.10 13.11
CA LYS A 82 -18.53 30.67 14.26
C LYS A 82 -17.72 30.12 15.43
N TYR A 83 -16.69 29.32 15.16
CA TYR A 83 -15.93 28.60 16.16
C TYR A 83 -14.50 29.13 16.35
N GLY A 84 -14.05 30.08 15.53
CA GLY A 84 -12.65 30.54 15.52
C GLY A 84 -11.70 29.49 14.94
N PHE A 85 -10.39 29.74 15.05
CA PHE A 85 -9.38 28.72 14.78
C PHE A 85 -9.34 27.71 15.93
N ARG A 86 -10.26 26.74 15.94
CA ARG A 86 -10.39 25.72 16.98
C ARG A 86 -9.57 24.46 16.72
N VAL A 87 -8.53 24.55 15.88
CA VAL A 87 -7.54 23.47 15.76
C VAL A 87 -6.43 23.82 16.75
N ASN A 88 -6.63 23.45 18.01
CA ASN A 88 -5.53 23.39 18.96
C ASN A 88 -4.72 22.15 18.60
N PRO A 89 -3.50 22.26 18.02
CA PRO A 89 -2.66 21.08 17.76
C PRO A 89 -2.33 20.32 19.06
N LEU A 90 -2.44 21.01 20.20
CA LEU A 90 -2.28 20.43 21.52
C LEU A 90 -3.45 19.50 21.91
N GLU A 91 -4.67 19.73 21.45
CA GLU A 91 -5.79 18.80 21.70
C GLU A 91 -5.58 17.46 20.99
N TRP A 92 -4.93 17.45 19.82
CA TRP A 92 -4.54 16.21 19.15
C TRP A 92 -3.49 15.43 19.92
N ILE A 93 -2.53 16.14 20.53
CA ILE A 93 -1.56 15.52 21.42
C ILE A 93 -2.32 14.95 22.62
N VAL A 94 -3.17 15.72 23.28
CA VAL A 94 -4.01 15.28 24.43
C VAL A 94 -4.88 14.07 24.11
N VAL A 95 -5.51 14.02 22.92
CA VAL A 95 -6.33 12.88 22.46
C VAL A 95 -5.46 11.66 22.14
N LEU A 96 -4.27 11.85 21.55
CA LEU A 96 -3.34 10.76 21.27
C LEU A 96 -2.67 10.23 22.56
N THR A 97 -2.41 11.11 23.52
CA THR A 97 -1.74 10.81 24.79
C THR A 97 -2.71 10.40 25.89
N GLY A 98 -4.03 10.62 25.74
CA GLY A 98 -5.03 10.31 26.77
C GLY A 98 -4.89 11.19 28.03
N TYR A 99 -4.43 12.44 27.88
CA TYR A 99 -4.05 13.31 29.02
C TYR A 99 -5.19 13.55 30.04
N ASN A 100 -6.46 13.35 29.65
CA ASN A 100 -7.64 13.56 30.51
C ASN A 100 -8.34 12.27 30.96
N GLU A 101 -7.84 11.08 30.62
CA GLU A 101 -8.55 9.81 30.86
C GLU A 101 -7.92 8.94 31.95
N GLY A 102 -6.76 9.31 32.53
CA GLY A 102 -6.04 8.50 33.52
C GLY A 102 -5.58 9.27 34.76
N ASP A 103 -5.68 8.61 35.93
CA ASP A 103 -5.30 9.12 37.27
C ASP A 103 -3.77 9.12 37.51
N GLN A 104 -2.99 8.60 36.56
CA GLN A 104 -1.52 8.56 36.63
C GLN A 104 -0.91 9.11 35.34
N SER A 105 0.08 10.00 35.48
CA SER A 105 0.80 10.69 34.41
C SER A 105 1.70 9.77 33.55
N GLN A 106 1.18 8.62 33.12
CA GLN A 106 1.87 7.67 32.25
C GLN A 106 1.21 7.74 30.88
N TYR A 107 2.01 7.92 29.83
CA TYR A 107 1.55 8.03 28.44
C TYR A 107 1.84 6.73 27.67
N PRO A 108 1.06 5.66 27.89
CA PRO A 108 1.43 4.34 27.40
C PRO A 108 1.43 4.24 25.87
N SER A 109 0.60 5.04 25.17
CA SER A 109 0.60 5.13 23.69
C SER A 109 1.92 5.69 23.14
N VAL A 110 2.40 6.80 23.70
CA VAL A 110 3.67 7.43 23.30
C VAL A 110 4.85 6.52 23.63
N ILE A 111 4.82 5.88 24.80
CA ILE A 111 5.85 4.92 25.21
C ILE A 111 5.94 3.78 24.19
N LEU A 112 4.81 3.21 23.75
CA LEU A 112 4.79 2.16 22.72
C LEU A 112 5.28 2.65 21.35
N ILE A 113 4.93 3.87 20.94
CA ILE A 113 5.42 4.46 19.68
C ILE A 113 6.94 4.63 19.73
N VAL A 114 7.50 5.15 20.83
CA VAL A 114 8.96 5.27 20.98
C VAL A 114 9.61 3.89 21.06
N PHE A 115 8.99 2.96 21.78
CA PHE A 115 9.46 1.58 21.90
C PHE A 115 9.46 0.85 20.55
N SER A 116 8.65 1.26 19.57
CA SER A 116 8.61 0.63 18.25
C SER A 116 9.94 0.68 17.49
N ILE A 117 10.89 1.54 17.89
CA ILE A 117 12.25 1.59 17.37
C ILE A 117 13.07 0.37 17.80
N VAL A 118 12.84 -0.15 19.01
CA VAL A 118 13.56 -1.29 19.57
C VAL A 118 13.43 -2.55 18.72
N PRO A 119 12.23 -3.03 18.32
CA PRO A 119 12.12 -4.23 17.49
C PRO A 119 12.69 -4.05 16.08
N ILE A 120 12.73 -2.81 15.57
CA ILE A 120 13.38 -2.50 14.29
C ILE A 120 14.89 -2.70 14.39
N VAL A 121 15.52 -2.11 15.41
CA VAL A 121 16.97 -2.24 15.64
C VAL A 121 17.33 -3.69 15.97
N LEU A 122 16.52 -4.38 16.79
CA LEU A 122 16.76 -5.78 17.13
C LEU A 122 16.72 -6.69 15.88
N SER A 123 15.78 -6.44 14.95
CA SER A 123 15.73 -7.17 13.67
C SER A 123 17.02 -6.99 12.85
N LEU A 124 17.60 -5.78 12.83
CA LEU A 124 18.88 -5.51 12.18
C LEU A 124 20.05 -6.23 12.87
N LEU A 125 20.11 -6.21 14.19
CA LEU A 125 21.16 -6.88 14.96
C LEU A 125 21.13 -8.39 14.74
N ILE A 126 19.94 -8.99 14.70
CA ILE A 126 19.77 -10.41 14.40
C ILE A 126 20.27 -10.72 12.99
N GLU A 127 19.86 -9.94 11.98
CA GLU A 127 20.31 -10.19 10.59
C GLU A 127 21.82 -9.96 10.42
N LYS A 128 22.40 -8.96 11.08
CA LYS A 128 23.85 -8.75 11.11
C LYS A 128 24.59 -9.90 11.79
N GLY A 129 24.03 -10.43 12.89
CA GLY A 129 24.57 -11.62 13.56
C GLY A 129 24.56 -12.86 12.67
N ILE A 130 23.55 -13.01 11.81
CA ILE A 130 23.51 -14.12 10.84
C ILE A 130 24.47 -13.87 9.67
N ALA A 131 24.60 -12.63 9.19
CA ALA A 131 25.47 -12.29 8.06
C ALA A 131 26.96 -12.48 8.38
N VAL A 132 27.37 -12.25 9.64
CA VAL A 132 28.75 -12.49 10.13
C VAL A 132 28.96 -13.98 10.48
N ASP A 133 27.99 -14.86 10.21
CA ASP A 133 28.00 -16.29 10.58
C ASP A 133 28.23 -16.55 12.09
N LEU A 134 28.00 -15.55 12.95
CA LEU A 134 28.04 -15.71 14.41
C LEU A 134 26.90 -16.64 14.88
N ILE A 135 25.77 -16.59 14.18
CA ILE A 135 24.57 -17.36 14.48
C ILE A 135 24.35 -18.41 13.39
N PRO A 136 24.17 -19.70 13.73
CA PRO A 136 23.88 -20.72 12.75
C PRO A 136 22.54 -20.44 12.05
N ASN A 137 22.53 -20.62 10.73
CA ASN A 137 21.44 -20.17 9.87
C ASN A 137 20.05 -20.69 10.25
N LYS A 138 19.93 -21.95 10.70
CA LYS A 138 18.64 -22.51 11.14
C LYS A 138 18.15 -21.81 12.41
N PHE A 139 19.05 -21.60 13.37
CA PHE A 139 18.73 -20.90 14.62
C PHE A 139 18.42 -19.42 14.36
N GLY A 140 19.14 -18.78 13.45
CA GLY A 140 18.88 -17.40 13.04
C GLY A 140 17.47 -17.19 12.51
N VAL A 141 16.98 -18.10 11.65
CA VAL A 141 15.60 -18.04 11.15
C VAL A 141 14.58 -18.24 12.27
N ILE A 142 14.81 -19.19 13.18
CA ILE A 142 13.93 -19.39 14.35
C ILE A 142 13.87 -18.13 15.20
N LEU A 143 15.02 -17.52 15.50
CA LEU A 143 15.12 -16.28 16.28
C LEU A 143 14.39 -15.11 15.59
N GLN A 144 14.48 -15.01 14.26
CA GLN A 144 13.74 -14.00 13.51
C GLN A 144 12.23 -14.19 13.60
N VAL A 145 11.75 -15.43 13.46
CA VAL A 145 10.31 -15.74 13.56
C VAL A 145 9.81 -15.48 14.98
N THR A 146 10.56 -15.86 16.01
CA THR A 146 10.17 -15.61 17.41
C THR A 146 10.17 -14.11 17.73
N HIS A 147 11.14 -13.34 17.24
CA HIS A 147 11.17 -11.89 17.38
C HIS A 147 9.97 -11.21 16.72
N LEU A 148 9.63 -11.60 15.48
CA LEU A 148 8.46 -11.08 14.77
C LEU A 148 7.15 -11.42 15.48
N LEU A 149 7.02 -12.63 16.01
CA LEU A 149 5.86 -13.05 16.81
C LEU A 149 5.75 -12.22 18.10
N LEU A 150 6.86 -12.08 18.84
CA LEU A 150 6.91 -11.29 20.07
C LEU A 150 6.49 -9.84 19.82
N MET A 151 6.89 -9.28 18.68
CA MET A 151 6.55 -7.91 18.32
C MET A 151 5.04 -7.70 18.11
N VAL A 152 4.33 -8.66 17.53
CA VAL A 152 2.86 -8.60 17.37
C VAL A 152 2.14 -8.86 18.69
N LEU A 153 2.67 -9.75 19.53
CA LEU A 153 2.09 -10.04 20.84
C LEU A 153 2.24 -8.89 21.84
N LEU A 154 3.28 -8.07 21.70
CA LEU A 154 3.56 -6.95 22.60
C LEU A 154 2.40 -5.94 22.74
N PRO A 155 1.87 -5.32 21.68
CA PRO A 155 0.75 -4.39 21.82
C PRO A 155 -0.49 -5.10 22.38
N ILE A 156 -0.75 -6.35 21.99
CA ILE A 156 -1.90 -7.14 22.49
C ILE A 156 -1.79 -7.37 24.01
N ALA A 157 -0.61 -7.77 24.48
CA ALA A 157 -0.36 -7.98 25.91
C ALA A 157 -0.50 -6.67 26.69
N VAL A 158 0.07 -5.57 26.19
CA VAL A 158 -0.02 -4.26 26.86
C VAL A 158 -1.47 -3.77 26.91
N LEU A 159 -2.25 -3.94 25.85
CA LEU A 159 -3.69 -3.65 25.84
C LEU A 159 -4.46 -4.49 26.87
N HIS A 160 -4.11 -5.77 27.03
CA HIS A 160 -4.81 -6.65 27.99
C HIS A 160 -4.55 -6.23 29.44
N TYR A 161 -3.31 -5.88 29.78
CA TYR A 161 -2.94 -5.52 31.16
C TYR A 161 -3.25 -4.06 31.53
N ARG A 162 -3.22 -3.14 30.55
CA ARG A 162 -3.35 -1.69 30.79
C ARG A 162 -4.46 -1.03 29.97
N GLY A 163 -5.44 -1.81 29.49
CA GLY A 163 -6.45 -1.34 28.54
C GLY A 163 -7.26 -0.13 28.99
N ASN A 164 -7.43 0.07 30.30
CA ASN A 164 -8.22 1.19 30.85
C ASN A 164 -7.48 2.55 30.79
N ASP A 165 -6.16 2.56 30.66
CA ASP A 165 -5.35 3.80 30.66
C ASP A 165 -5.17 4.38 29.25
N PHE A 166 -5.67 3.69 28.21
CA PHE A 166 -5.48 4.09 26.83
C PHE A 166 -6.68 4.80 26.25
N SER A 167 -6.44 5.92 25.58
CA SER A 167 -7.43 6.51 24.69
C SER A 167 -7.70 5.61 23.48
N PHE A 168 -8.96 5.52 23.05
CA PHE A 168 -9.39 4.72 21.90
C PHE A 168 -8.62 5.06 20.61
N VAL A 169 -8.35 6.34 20.37
CA VAL A 169 -7.55 6.80 19.21
C VAL A 169 -6.08 6.38 19.35
N GLY A 170 -5.55 6.40 20.58
CA GLY A 170 -4.22 5.89 20.90
C GLY A 170 -4.09 4.40 20.63
N ILE A 171 -5.07 3.59 21.03
CA ILE A 171 -5.07 2.13 20.80
C ILE A 171 -5.05 1.82 19.30
N THR A 172 -5.96 2.41 18.55
CA THR A 172 -6.11 2.14 17.10
C THR A 172 -4.86 2.56 16.32
N SER A 173 -4.28 3.72 16.64
CA SER A 173 -3.05 4.20 16.00
C SER A 173 -1.82 3.35 16.32
N VAL A 174 -1.64 2.94 17.59
CA VAL A 174 -0.52 2.07 18.00
C VAL A 174 -0.65 0.69 17.33
N CYS A 175 -1.83 0.08 17.35
CA CYS A 175 -2.06 -1.20 16.68
C CYS A 175 -1.76 -1.13 15.18
N MET A 176 -2.25 -0.09 14.50
CA MET A 176 -1.97 0.12 13.08
C MET A 176 -0.47 0.28 12.81
N LEU A 177 0.23 1.04 13.64
CA LEU A 177 1.68 1.24 13.52
C LEU A 177 2.46 -0.07 13.69
N TYR A 178 2.16 -0.86 14.73
CA TYR A 178 2.82 -2.15 14.96
C TYR A 178 2.55 -3.15 13.83
N LEU A 179 1.33 -3.18 13.27
CA LEU A 179 0.99 -4.00 12.10
C LEU A 179 1.81 -3.60 10.87
N VAL A 180 1.94 -2.30 10.59
CA VAL A 180 2.75 -1.80 9.47
C VAL A 180 4.22 -2.16 9.66
N ILE A 181 4.77 -1.97 10.86
CA ILE A 181 6.16 -2.37 11.17
C ILE A 181 6.32 -3.88 10.99
N PHE A 182 5.33 -4.68 11.39
CA PHE A 182 5.40 -6.13 11.29
C PHE A 182 5.50 -6.58 9.83
N LEU A 183 4.62 -6.05 8.97
CA LEU A 183 4.64 -6.35 7.53
C LEU A 183 5.98 -5.93 6.89
N LYS A 184 6.52 -4.77 7.28
CA LYS A 184 7.82 -4.30 6.80
C LYS A 184 8.96 -5.19 7.26
N LEU A 185 9.05 -5.52 8.55
CA LEU A 185 10.12 -6.37 9.08
C LEU A 185 10.02 -7.79 8.54
N TRP A 186 8.81 -8.31 8.31
CA TRP A 186 8.61 -9.59 7.63
C TRP A 186 9.18 -9.56 6.22
N SER A 187 8.87 -8.54 5.42
CA SER A 187 9.47 -8.42 4.09
C SER A 187 10.98 -8.26 4.14
N TYR A 188 11.51 -7.51 5.12
CA TYR A 188 12.94 -7.31 5.30
C TYR A 188 13.67 -8.64 5.59
N THR A 189 13.16 -9.47 6.50
CA THR A 189 13.78 -10.77 6.82
C THR A 189 13.72 -11.73 5.64
N GLN A 190 12.61 -11.76 4.89
CA GLN A 190 12.46 -12.64 3.72
C GLN A 190 13.43 -12.29 2.60
N THR A 191 13.53 -11.01 2.21
CA THR A 191 14.45 -10.60 1.14
C THR A 191 15.91 -10.87 1.54
N ASN A 192 16.30 -10.58 2.78
CA ASN A 192 17.66 -10.88 3.27
C ASN A 192 17.93 -12.39 3.34
N TYR A 193 16.94 -13.19 3.72
CA TYR A 193 17.01 -14.65 3.67
C TYR A 193 17.28 -15.16 2.24
N TRP A 194 16.56 -14.63 1.24
CA TRP A 194 16.79 -14.96 -0.17
C TRP A 194 18.17 -14.55 -0.67
N CYS A 195 18.65 -13.35 -0.33
CA CYS A 195 20.00 -12.90 -0.68
C CYS A 195 21.07 -13.84 -0.12
N ARG A 196 20.91 -14.27 1.14
CA ARG A 196 21.82 -15.21 1.79
C ARG A 196 21.81 -16.60 1.15
N LEU A 197 20.64 -17.13 0.79
CA LEU A 197 20.53 -18.38 0.05
C LEU A 197 21.18 -18.29 -1.34
N GLY A 198 20.94 -17.19 -2.05
CA GLY A 198 21.56 -16.92 -3.36
C GLY A 198 23.08 -16.87 -3.27
N LEU A 199 23.63 -16.20 -2.25
CA LEU A 199 25.07 -16.12 -2.03
C LEU A 199 25.69 -17.50 -1.74
N LYS A 200 25.04 -18.31 -0.90
CA LYS A 200 25.49 -19.69 -0.62
C LYS A 200 25.45 -20.59 -1.83
N LYS A 201 24.41 -20.46 -2.66
CA LYS A 201 24.29 -21.20 -3.92
C LYS A 201 25.45 -20.82 -4.85
N LYS A 202 25.74 -19.52 -5.02
CA LYS A 202 26.90 -19.05 -5.80
C LYS A 202 28.23 -19.60 -5.28
N TYR A 203 28.44 -19.58 -3.95
CA TYR A 203 29.63 -20.18 -3.36
C TYR A 203 29.74 -21.69 -3.61
N SER A 204 28.64 -22.44 -3.44
CA SER A 204 28.59 -23.88 -3.71
C SER A 204 28.88 -24.21 -5.17
N ASP A 205 28.25 -23.50 -6.10
CA ASP A 205 28.46 -23.69 -7.54
C ASP A 205 29.91 -23.37 -7.93
N SER A 206 30.50 -22.32 -7.37
CA SER A 206 31.92 -21.98 -7.58
C SER A 206 32.88 -23.05 -7.03
N LYS A 207 32.55 -23.68 -5.90
CA LYS A 207 33.36 -24.74 -5.28
C LYS A 207 33.27 -26.05 -6.06
N LEU A 208 32.08 -26.44 -6.49
CA LEU A 208 31.85 -27.58 -7.39
C LEU A 208 32.65 -27.41 -8.69
N ARG A 209 32.65 -26.19 -9.25
CA ARG A 209 33.43 -25.84 -10.45
C ARG A 209 34.94 -26.04 -10.30
N ARG A 210 35.50 -25.86 -9.10
CA ARG A 210 36.93 -26.09 -8.79
C ARG A 210 37.27 -27.56 -8.53
N GLN A 211 36.31 -28.39 -8.13
CA GLN A 211 36.53 -29.81 -7.81
C GLN A 211 36.25 -30.76 -8.99
N SER A 212 35.44 -30.37 -9.98
CA SER A 212 35.15 -31.22 -11.14
C SER A 212 36.17 -31.05 -12.28
N LEU A 213 37.39 -31.55 -12.09
CA LEU A 213 38.42 -31.62 -13.14
C LEU A 213 38.50 -32.98 -13.87
N SER A 214 37.65 -33.95 -13.52
CA SER A 214 37.81 -35.34 -14.01
C SER A 214 37.03 -35.71 -15.28
N ALA A 215 36.20 -34.83 -15.83
CA ALA A 215 35.71 -34.88 -17.22
C ALA A 215 34.90 -33.61 -17.52
N PRO A 216 35.42 -32.65 -18.32
CA PRO A 216 34.72 -31.42 -18.59
C PRO A 216 33.60 -31.66 -19.59
N ASN A 217 32.34 -31.41 -19.20
CA ASN A 217 31.29 -31.15 -20.19
C ASN A 217 31.54 -29.74 -20.74
N TRP A 218 32.26 -29.65 -21.86
CA TRP A 218 32.76 -28.41 -22.46
C TRP A 218 31.67 -27.34 -22.61
N ASN A 219 30.47 -27.74 -23.04
CA ASN A 219 29.35 -26.81 -23.23
C ASN A 219 28.89 -26.14 -21.92
N LYS A 220 28.96 -26.84 -20.79
CA LYS A 220 28.56 -26.32 -19.48
C LYS A 220 29.63 -25.40 -18.87
N LEU A 221 30.90 -25.66 -19.17
CA LEU A 221 32.00 -24.78 -18.76
C LEU A 221 32.01 -23.49 -19.57
N VAL A 222 31.85 -23.59 -20.90
CA VAL A 222 31.76 -22.43 -21.79
C VAL A 222 30.57 -21.56 -21.42
N SER A 223 29.37 -22.13 -21.22
CA SER A 223 28.19 -21.34 -20.82
C SER A 223 28.38 -20.65 -19.47
N ALA A 224 28.98 -21.34 -18.49
CA ALA A 224 29.24 -20.76 -17.17
C ALA A 224 30.40 -19.75 -17.18
N GLU A 225 31.38 -19.86 -18.09
CA GLU A 225 32.43 -18.85 -18.31
C GLU A 225 31.84 -17.61 -18.96
N GLN A 226 30.92 -17.80 -19.90
CA GLN A 226 30.20 -16.73 -20.57
C GLN A 226 29.25 -16.00 -19.61
N GLU A 227 28.56 -16.73 -18.72
CA GLU A 227 27.75 -16.14 -17.65
C GLU A 227 28.62 -15.38 -16.64
N GLN A 228 29.76 -15.94 -16.23
CA GLN A 228 30.66 -15.29 -15.26
C GLN A 228 31.34 -14.06 -15.87
N SER A 229 31.83 -14.15 -17.10
CA SER A 229 32.34 -13.03 -17.90
C SER A 229 31.31 -11.91 -18.03
N LYS A 230 30.03 -12.25 -18.27
CA LYS A 230 28.94 -11.30 -18.37
C LYS A 230 28.60 -10.68 -17.01
N GLU A 231 28.62 -11.45 -15.91
CA GLU A 231 28.43 -10.93 -14.55
C GLU A 231 29.56 -9.96 -14.14
N ASP A 232 30.81 -10.29 -14.47
CA ASP A 232 31.98 -9.46 -14.16
C ASP A 232 31.96 -8.17 -15.00
N LEU A 233 31.64 -8.26 -16.30
CA LEU A 233 31.42 -7.10 -17.17
C LEU A 233 30.27 -6.20 -16.67
N ILE A 234 29.19 -6.78 -16.13
CA ILE A 234 28.08 -6.03 -15.53
C ILE A 234 28.53 -5.36 -14.23
N ASN A 235 29.29 -6.06 -13.38
CA ASN A 235 29.80 -5.54 -12.11
C ASN A 235 30.80 -4.39 -12.29
N ASP A 236 31.58 -4.40 -13.38
CA ASP A 236 32.53 -3.35 -13.74
C ASP A 236 31.85 -2.09 -14.32
N THR A 237 30.56 -2.14 -14.62
CA THR A 237 29.83 -0.93 -15.03
C THR A 237 29.74 0.06 -13.85
N PRO A 238 29.91 1.38 -14.08
CA PRO A 238 29.81 2.39 -13.03
C PRO A 238 28.41 2.45 -12.39
N ALA A 239 27.40 1.92 -13.08
CA ALA A 239 26.04 1.76 -12.55
C ALA A 239 25.95 0.62 -11.54
N ALA A 240 26.63 -0.50 -11.76
CA ALA A 240 26.65 -1.63 -10.83
C ALA A 240 27.50 -1.36 -9.58
N ALA A 241 28.55 -0.55 -9.68
CA ALA A 241 29.33 -0.08 -8.54
C ALA A 241 28.51 0.76 -7.53
N ARG A 242 27.39 1.35 -7.96
CA ARG A 242 26.47 2.09 -7.08
C ARG A 242 25.38 1.22 -6.45
N LEU A 243 25.20 -0.02 -6.91
CA LEU A 243 24.19 -0.91 -6.37
C LEU A 243 24.68 -1.51 -5.06
N THR A 244 23.88 -1.40 -4.01
CA THR A 244 24.16 -2.07 -2.75
C THR A 244 24.00 -3.58 -2.93
N LYS A 245 25.04 -4.32 -2.55
CA LYS A 245 25.04 -5.79 -2.56
C LYS A 245 24.95 -6.29 -1.12
N TYR A 246 24.42 -7.49 -0.93
CA TYR A 246 24.51 -8.17 0.37
C TYR A 246 25.97 -8.58 0.61
N PRO A 247 26.58 -8.31 1.79
CA PRO A 247 25.98 -7.89 3.06
C PRO A 247 26.01 -6.38 3.37
N ASP A 248 26.46 -5.53 2.43
CA ASP A 248 26.66 -4.08 2.65
C ASP A 248 25.35 -3.29 2.88
N ASN A 249 24.20 -3.90 2.61
CA ASN A 249 22.87 -3.33 2.85
C ASN A 249 22.48 -3.28 4.34
N LEU A 250 23.25 -3.91 5.24
CA LEU A 250 22.93 -4.03 6.67
C LEU A 250 23.29 -2.77 7.48
N ASN A 251 22.84 -1.61 7.00
CA ASN A 251 23.04 -0.31 7.63
C ASN A 251 21.76 0.21 8.29
N LEU A 252 21.90 0.85 9.45
CA LEU A 252 20.77 1.50 10.14
C LEU A 252 20.10 2.55 9.26
N LYS A 253 20.89 3.29 8.47
CA LYS A 253 20.38 4.33 7.57
C LYS A 253 19.43 3.78 6.51
N ASP A 254 19.79 2.65 5.89
CA ASP A 254 18.98 2.03 4.84
C ASP A 254 17.71 1.39 5.42
N LEU A 255 17.81 0.80 6.62
CA LEU A 255 16.66 0.30 7.34
C LEU A 255 15.68 1.42 7.72
N PHE A 256 16.14 2.51 8.31
CA PHE A 256 15.27 3.65 8.65
C PHE A 256 14.66 4.29 7.40
N TYR A 257 15.40 4.36 6.29
CA TYR A 257 14.85 4.79 5.01
C TYR A 257 13.69 3.89 4.57
N PHE A 258 13.85 2.56 4.64
CA PHE A 258 12.79 1.61 4.33
C PHE A 258 11.58 1.73 5.27
N MET A 259 11.80 1.97 6.57
CA MET A 259 10.71 2.18 7.53
C MET A 259 9.86 3.40 7.18
N LEU A 260 10.45 4.47 6.65
CA LEU A 260 9.76 5.69 6.23
C LEU A 260 9.20 5.63 4.80
N ALA A 261 9.68 4.71 3.97
CA ALA A 261 9.22 4.57 2.60
C ALA A 261 7.74 4.16 2.54
N PRO A 262 6.93 4.67 1.59
CA PRO A 262 5.52 4.34 1.44
C PRO A 262 5.31 2.98 0.74
N THR A 263 6.06 1.96 1.17
CA THR A 263 6.02 0.58 0.65
C THR A 263 6.14 -0.43 1.78
N LEU A 264 5.54 -1.60 1.61
CA LEU A 264 5.64 -2.72 2.55
C LEU A 264 6.68 -3.77 2.12
N CYS A 265 7.04 -3.79 0.84
CA CYS A 265 8.01 -4.72 0.28
C CYS A 265 9.42 -4.13 0.34
N TYR A 266 10.35 -4.86 0.97
CA TYR A 266 11.75 -4.50 1.06
C TYR A 266 12.53 -4.96 -0.17
N GLU A 267 13.27 -4.02 -0.76
CA GLU A 267 14.19 -4.21 -1.86
C GLU A 267 15.54 -3.58 -1.51
N LEU A 268 16.65 -4.16 -1.98
CA LEU A 268 17.99 -3.65 -1.68
C LEU A 268 18.23 -2.25 -2.29
N ASN A 269 17.72 -2.04 -3.50
CA ASN A 269 17.96 -0.83 -4.29
C ASN A 269 16.65 -0.22 -4.77
N PHE A 270 16.04 0.64 -3.94
CA PHE A 270 14.82 1.34 -4.33
C PHE A 270 15.05 2.32 -5.50
N PRO A 271 14.12 2.41 -6.47
CA PRO A 271 14.20 3.39 -7.55
C PRO A 271 14.12 4.81 -6.98
N ARG A 272 15.18 5.59 -7.17
CA ARG A 272 15.26 6.98 -6.69
C ARG A 272 14.97 7.96 -7.81
N THR A 273 14.16 8.97 -7.50
CA THR A 273 13.98 10.11 -8.41
C THR A 273 15.22 11.00 -8.41
N ALA A 274 15.61 11.53 -9.57
CA ALA A 274 16.81 12.36 -9.70
C ALA A 274 16.73 13.70 -8.95
N ARG A 275 15.51 14.22 -8.73
CA ARG A 275 15.28 15.48 -8.02
C ARG A 275 13.94 15.52 -7.28
N ILE A 276 13.92 16.20 -6.13
CA ILE A 276 12.70 16.44 -5.36
C ILE A 276 11.88 17.57 -6.01
N ARG A 277 10.66 17.24 -6.47
CA ARG A 277 9.72 18.21 -7.08
C ARG A 277 8.99 19.01 -5.99
N LYS A 278 9.61 20.06 -5.45
CA LYS A 278 9.07 20.86 -4.32
C LYS A 278 7.63 21.33 -4.51
N ARG A 279 7.29 21.87 -5.69
CA ARG A 279 5.91 22.31 -6.02
C ARG A 279 4.88 21.18 -5.91
N PHE A 280 5.25 19.98 -6.34
CA PHE A 280 4.38 18.81 -6.24
C PHE A 280 4.16 18.40 -4.78
N VAL A 281 5.24 18.37 -3.98
CA VAL A 281 5.15 18.04 -2.54
C VAL A 281 4.27 19.04 -1.80
N ILE A 282 4.51 20.34 -1.97
CA ILE A 282 3.70 21.39 -1.33
C ILE A 282 2.22 21.26 -1.72
N LYS A 283 1.93 21.04 -3.01
CA LYS A 283 0.56 20.84 -3.48
C LYS A 283 -0.11 19.64 -2.79
N ARG A 284 0.58 18.50 -2.68
CA ARG A 284 0.05 17.30 -1.99
C ARG A 284 -0.14 17.52 -0.49
N VAL A 285 0.76 18.27 0.16
CA VAL A 285 0.63 18.62 1.59
C VAL A 285 -0.58 19.52 1.82
N LEU A 286 -0.80 20.53 0.96
CA LEU A 286 -1.99 21.39 1.03
C LEU A 286 -3.29 20.60 0.80
N GLU A 287 -3.29 19.70 -0.19
CA GLU A 287 -4.43 18.80 -0.43
C GLU A 287 -4.71 17.88 0.77
N LEU A 288 -3.66 17.32 1.40
CA LEU A 288 -3.80 16.52 2.62
C LEU A 288 -4.36 17.35 3.78
N PHE A 289 -3.85 18.56 3.98
CA PHE A 289 -4.35 19.47 5.02
C PHE A 289 -5.83 19.79 4.81
N PHE A 290 -6.23 20.17 3.59
CA PHE A 290 -7.64 20.43 3.28
C PHE A 290 -8.50 19.18 3.44
N GLY A 291 -8.02 18.02 2.98
CA GLY A 291 -8.72 16.74 3.11
C GLY A 291 -8.95 16.32 4.56
N ILE A 292 -7.95 16.47 5.42
CA ILE A 292 -8.08 16.18 6.87
C ILE A 292 -9.11 17.14 7.50
N ASN A 293 -9.02 18.44 7.23
CA ASN A 293 -9.98 19.42 7.77
C ASN A 293 -11.42 19.15 7.29
N LEU A 294 -11.60 18.81 6.02
CA LEU A 294 -12.90 18.44 5.46
C LEU A 294 -13.45 17.18 6.13
N ALA A 295 -12.63 16.13 6.29
CA ALA A 295 -13.02 14.92 6.99
C ALA A 295 -13.45 15.21 8.44
N LEU A 296 -12.69 16.05 9.16
CA LEU A 296 -13.03 16.44 10.53
C LEU A 296 -14.35 17.24 10.60
N ALA A 297 -14.57 18.15 9.67
CA ALA A 297 -15.83 18.90 9.59
C ALA A 297 -17.02 17.97 9.34
N LEU A 298 -16.90 17.03 8.41
CA LEU A 298 -17.93 16.01 8.15
C LEU A 298 -18.16 15.14 9.39
N PHE A 299 -17.10 14.69 10.06
CA PHE A 299 -17.22 13.92 11.30
C PHE A 299 -17.97 14.70 12.38
N GLN A 300 -17.59 15.95 12.64
CA GLN A 300 -18.17 16.76 13.71
C GLN A 300 -19.61 17.19 13.41
N GLN A 301 -19.91 17.59 12.17
CA GLN A 301 -21.20 18.17 11.82
C GLN A 301 -22.24 17.14 11.40
N TRP A 302 -21.81 16.04 10.78
CA TRP A 302 -22.72 15.03 10.22
C TRP A 302 -22.69 13.74 11.04
N MET A 303 -21.50 13.20 11.29
CA MET A 303 -21.40 11.89 11.92
C MET A 303 -21.76 11.92 13.41
N ILE A 304 -21.16 12.81 14.21
CA ILE A 304 -21.40 12.88 15.67
C ILE A 304 -22.89 13.02 16.02
N PRO A 305 -23.64 14.03 15.53
CA PRO A 305 -25.05 14.18 15.90
C PRO A 305 -25.92 13.03 15.39
N THR A 306 -25.57 12.42 14.25
CA THR A 306 -26.29 11.26 13.73
C THR A 306 -26.05 10.03 14.59
N ILE A 307 -24.80 9.81 15.04
CA ILE A 307 -24.44 8.72 15.93
C ILE A 307 -25.12 8.89 17.29
N THR A 308 -25.02 10.06 17.94
CA THR A 308 -25.61 10.26 19.28
C THR A 308 -27.11 10.00 19.29
N ASN A 309 -27.83 10.41 18.24
CA ASN A 309 -29.26 10.12 18.07
C ASN A 309 -29.57 8.63 17.81
N SER A 310 -28.58 7.85 17.38
CA SER A 310 -28.71 6.43 17.06
C SER A 310 -28.24 5.48 18.17
N VAL A 311 -27.34 5.92 19.08
CA VAL A 311 -26.81 5.09 20.17
C VAL A 311 -27.93 4.48 21.01
N GLU A 312 -28.96 5.27 21.37
CA GLU A 312 -30.11 4.80 22.14
C GLU A 312 -30.93 3.71 21.42
N THR A 313 -30.85 3.67 20.09
CA THR A 313 -31.54 2.66 19.26
C THR A 313 -30.73 1.37 19.16
N PHE A 314 -29.39 1.46 19.09
CA PHE A 314 -28.50 0.29 19.08
C PHE A 314 -28.58 -0.50 20.39
N THR A 315 -28.73 0.18 21.53
CA THR A 315 -28.90 -0.48 22.84
C THR A 315 -30.20 -1.29 22.93
N LYS A 316 -31.24 -0.92 22.17
CA LYS A 316 -32.54 -1.60 22.17
C LYS A 316 -32.61 -2.81 21.22
N MET A 317 -31.53 -3.12 20.48
CA MET A 317 -31.37 -4.32 19.64
C MET A 317 -32.51 -4.61 18.62
N ASP A 318 -33.23 -3.59 18.15
CA ASP A 318 -34.23 -3.75 17.07
C ASP A 318 -33.53 -3.72 15.69
N PRO A 319 -33.44 -4.84 14.95
CA PRO A 319 -32.66 -4.92 13.71
C PRO A 319 -33.22 -4.03 12.58
N ILE A 320 -34.53 -3.83 12.54
CA ILE A 320 -35.19 -2.99 11.53
C ILE A 320 -34.79 -1.51 11.72
N ARG A 321 -34.81 -1.03 12.97
CA ARG A 321 -34.46 0.36 13.29
C ARG A 321 -32.96 0.62 13.12
N ILE A 322 -32.13 -0.37 13.43
CA ILE A 322 -30.69 -0.34 13.16
C ILE A 322 -30.44 -0.18 11.65
N THR A 323 -31.14 -0.95 10.82
CA THR A 323 -30.97 -0.89 9.36
C THR A 323 -31.40 0.46 8.79
N GLU A 324 -32.53 1.02 9.26
CA GLU A 324 -33.00 2.36 8.86
C GLU A 324 -31.96 3.45 9.20
N ARG A 325 -31.37 3.38 10.40
CA ARG A 325 -30.36 4.35 10.84
C ARG A 325 -29.02 4.17 10.11
N LEU A 326 -28.63 2.93 9.83
CA LEU A 326 -27.43 2.61 9.06
C LEU A 326 -27.57 3.14 7.62
N LEU A 327 -28.75 3.03 7.01
CA LEU A 327 -29.02 3.61 5.69
C LEU A 327 -28.91 5.15 5.69
N LYS A 328 -29.30 5.82 6.79
CA LYS A 328 -29.12 7.28 6.97
C LYS A 328 -27.65 7.68 7.16
N LEU A 329 -26.79 6.76 7.61
CA LEU A 329 -25.35 6.96 7.79
C LEU A 329 -24.53 6.57 6.56
N ALA A 330 -25.08 5.72 5.67
CA ALA A 330 -24.40 5.23 4.48
C ALA A 330 -24.31 6.26 3.35
N VAL A 331 -25.11 7.33 3.42
CA VAL A 331 -25.08 8.50 2.54
C VAL A 331 -24.26 9.59 3.22
#